data_AF-A0A2N0TZX2-F1
#
_entry.id   AF-A0A2N0TZX2-F1
#
_cell.length_a   1.000
_cell.length_b   1.000
_cell.length_c   1.000
_cell.angle_alpha   90.00
_cell.angle_beta   90.00
_cell.angle_gamma   90.00
#
_symmetry.space_group_name_H-M   'P 1'
#
loop_
_entity.id
_entity.type
_entity.pdbx_description
1 polymer ?
#
loop_
_entity_poly.entity_id
_entity_poly.type
_entity_poly.pdbx_seq_one_letter_code
_entity_poly.pdbx_strand_id
1 'polypeptide(L)'
;MTTLLWILVFLGTFAAMEGMAWFTHKYIMHGLLWKLHKDHHHKDHSHWWERNDLFFIFYALVSIGFFLLWRYEDVWIGLPIGLGILAYGITYFTVHDIFIHQRFKMFRNANNPYAKGIRRAHKMHHKHLGKDDGECFGMLFVPSKYFKK
;
A
#
# COMPACT_ATOMS: atom_id res chain seq x y z
N MET A 1 -23.17 0.78 -21.74
CA MET A 1 -23.43 0.49 -20.31
C MET A 1 -22.32 -0.35 -19.65
N THR A 2 -21.57 -1.16 -20.39
CA THR A 2 -20.47 -2.00 -19.88
C THR A 2 -19.24 -1.21 -19.40
N THR A 3 -18.77 -0.22 -20.15
CA THR A 3 -17.56 0.55 -19.78
C THR A 3 -17.69 1.32 -18.47
N LEU A 4 -18.85 1.95 -18.22
CA LEU A 4 -19.09 2.66 -16.96
C LEU A 4 -19.00 1.72 -15.76
N LEU A 5 -19.60 0.53 -15.87
CA LEU A 5 -19.52 -0.48 -14.81
C LEU A 5 -18.08 -0.92 -14.56
N TRP A 6 -17.27 -1.09 -15.61
CA TRP A 6 -15.85 -1.44 -15.47
C TRP A 6 -15.05 -0.35 -14.75
N ILE A 7 -15.30 0.93 -15.10
CA ILE A 7 -14.67 2.07 -14.43
C ILE A 7 -15.07 2.12 -12.95
N LEU A 8 -16.35 1.90 -12.63
CA LEU A 8 -16.83 1.88 -11.26
C LEU A 8 -16.22 0.73 -10.45
N VAL A 9 -16.10 -0.48 -11.02
CA VAL A 9 -15.44 -1.61 -10.36
C VAL A 9 -13.96 -1.32 -10.16
N PHE A 10 -13.28 -0.76 -11.15
CA PHE A 10 -11.87 -0.37 -11.03
C PHE A 10 -11.65 0.65 -9.91
N LEU A 11 -12.40 1.75 -9.92
CA LEU A 11 -12.29 2.81 -8.91
C LEU A 11 -12.70 2.31 -7.52
N GLY A 12 -13.76 1.50 -7.45
CA GLY A 12 -14.23 0.87 -6.22
C GLY A 12 -13.18 -0.07 -5.63
N THR A 13 -12.55 -0.89 -6.47
CA THR A 13 -11.46 -1.79 -6.05
C THR A 13 -10.24 -0.99 -5.58
N PHE A 14 -9.82 0.02 -6.34
CA PHE A 14 -8.71 0.89 -5.98
C PHE A 14 -8.94 1.57 -4.61
N ALA A 15 -10.14 2.10 -4.37
CA ALA A 15 -10.48 2.74 -3.11
C ALA A 15 -10.56 1.71 -1.96
N ALA A 16 -11.17 0.55 -2.19
CA ALA A 16 -11.28 -0.52 -1.20
C ALA A 16 -9.90 -1.06 -0.78
N MET A 17 -8.93 -1.05 -1.69
CA MET A 17 -7.55 -1.46 -1.40
C MET A 17 -6.87 -0.61 -0.33
N GLU A 18 -7.26 0.65 -0.11
CA GLU A 18 -6.77 1.41 1.04
C GLU A 18 -7.21 0.78 2.36
N GLY A 19 -8.49 0.39 2.45
CA GLY A 19 -9.01 -0.30 3.63
C GLY A 19 -8.35 -1.67 3.82
N MET A 20 -8.14 -2.40 2.73
CA MET A 20 -7.45 -3.68 2.74
C MET A 20 -5.98 -3.52 3.20
N ALA A 21 -5.27 -2.53 2.67
CA ALA A 21 -3.89 -2.24 3.04
C ALA A 21 -3.78 -1.85 4.51
N TRP A 22 -4.66 -0.96 4.99
CA TRP A 22 -4.73 -0.62 6.41
C TRP A 22 -4.95 -1.85 7.30
N PHE A 23 -5.90 -2.72 6.92
CA PHE A 23 -6.21 -3.93 7.67
C PHE A 23 -5.01 -4.89 7.70
N THR A 24 -4.44 -5.19 6.52
CA THR A 24 -3.24 -6.03 6.42
C THR A 24 -2.11 -5.45 7.23
N HIS A 25 -1.86 -4.15 7.11
CA HIS A 25 -0.77 -3.49 7.80
C HIS A 25 -0.93 -3.59 9.34
N LYS A 26 -2.11 -3.25 9.85
CA LYS A 26 -2.38 -3.26 11.30
C LYS A 26 -2.43 -4.66 11.91
N TYR A 27 -3.15 -5.59 11.28
CA TYR A 27 -3.49 -6.87 11.91
C TYR A 27 -2.61 -8.03 11.45
N ILE A 28 -2.13 -7.98 10.20
CA ILE A 28 -1.31 -9.06 9.63
C ILE A 28 0.16 -8.71 9.75
N MET A 29 0.59 -7.55 9.25
CA MET A 29 1.99 -7.14 9.23
C MET A 29 2.49 -6.77 10.63
N HIS A 30 1.74 -6.00 11.41
CA HIS A 30 2.05 -5.77 12.85
C HIS A 30 1.52 -6.85 13.80
N GLY A 31 1.07 -7.99 13.26
CA GLY A 31 0.56 -9.13 14.02
C GLY A 31 1.26 -10.42 13.61
N LEU A 32 0.51 -11.32 12.97
CA LEU A 32 0.96 -12.68 12.63
C LEU A 32 2.27 -12.70 11.83
N LEU A 33 2.45 -11.76 10.91
CA LEU A 33 3.58 -11.67 9.98
C LEU A 33 4.57 -10.56 10.34
N TRP A 34 4.63 -10.17 11.63
CA TRP A 34 5.62 -9.20 12.12
C TRP A 34 7.07 -9.57 11.78
N LYS A 35 7.41 -10.86 11.74
CA LYS A 35 8.75 -11.31 11.34
C LYS A 35 9.15 -10.87 9.92
N LEU A 36 8.17 -10.65 9.03
CA LEU A 36 8.40 -10.17 7.66
C LEU A 36 8.37 -8.65 7.58
N HIS A 37 7.62 -7.97 8.44
CA HIS A 37 7.49 -6.52 8.41
C HIS A 37 8.50 -5.78 9.31
N LYS A 38 9.09 -6.48 10.29
CA LYS A 38 10.01 -5.90 11.27
C LYS A 38 11.26 -5.28 10.62
N ASP A 39 11.79 -5.87 9.56
CA ASP A 39 12.99 -5.35 8.89
C ASP A 39 12.74 -4.02 8.17
N HIS A 40 11.51 -3.80 7.74
CA HIS A 40 11.07 -2.53 7.19
C HIS A 40 11.04 -1.41 8.25
N HIS A 41 10.64 -1.73 9.48
CA HIS A 41 10.71 -0.80 10.63
C HIS A 41 12.13 -0.62 11.16
N HIS A 42 12.88 -1.71 11.25
CA HIS A 42 14.24 -1.73 11.76
C HIS A 42 15.11 -2.64 10.90
N LYS A 43 15.83 -2.02 9.97
CA LYS A 43 16.74 -2.75 9.07
C LYS A 43 17.85 -3.42 9.86
N ASP A 44 17.86 -4.75 9.81
CA ASP A 44 18.90 -5.61 10.38
C ASP A 44 19.89 -6.12 9.31
N HIS A 45 19.77 -5.63 8.07
CA HIS A 45 20.60 -6.02 6.93
C HIS A 45 21.03 -4.83 6.07
N SER A 46 22.07 -5.04 5.26
CA SER A 46 22.64 -4.03 4.34
C SER A 46 22.14 -4.13 2.90
N HIS A 47 21.45 -5.21 2.54
CA HIS A 47 20.92 -5.40 1.18
C HIS A 47 19.70 -4.53 0.89
N TRP A 48 19.44 -4.30 -0.39
CA TRP A 48 18.37 -3.43 -0.88
C TRP A 48 16.96 -4.02 -0.68
N TRP A 49 16.84 -5.35 -0.74
CA TRP A 49 15.58 -6.08 -0.55
C TRP A 49 15.20 -6.16 0.92
N GLU A 50 13.90 -6.01 1.19
CA GLU A 50 13.31 -6.19 2.52
C GLU A 50 12.36 -7.39 2.47
N ARG A 51 12.27 -8.19 3.54
CA ARG A 51 11.28 -9.28 3.64
C ARG A 51 9.86 -8.75 3.50
N ASN A 52 9.65 -7.50 3.88
CA ASN A 52 8.43 -6.76 3.63
C ASN A 52 8.02 -6.72 2.15
N ASP A 53 8.96 -6.86 1.21
CA ASP A 53 8.65 -6.89 -0.23
C ASP A 53 7.77 -8.09 -0.61
N LEU A 54 7.73 -9.14 0.21
CA LEU A 54 6.83 -10.29 0.03
C LEU A 54 5.35 -9.89 0.04
N PHE A 55 4.98 -8.80 0.73
CA PHE A 55 3.59 -8.32 0.71
C PHE A 55 3.22 -7.73 -0.66
N PHE A 56 4.15 -7.06 -1.34
CA PHE A 56 3.93 -6.60 -2.72
C PHE A 56 3.81 -7.78 -3.68
N ILE A 57 4.65 -8.81 -3.53
CA ILE A 57 4.58 -10.03 -4.35
C ILE A 57 3.23 -10.73 -4.14
N PHE A 58 2.77 -10.86 -2.88
CA PHE A 58 1.47 -11.44 -2.57
C PHE A 58 0.33 -10.73 -3.31
N TYR A 59 0.25 -9.40 -3.22
CA TYR A 59 -0.82 -8.65 -3.90
C TYR A 59 -0.66 -8.64 -5.42
N ALA A 60 0.57 -8.71 -5.95
CA ALA A 60 0.80 -8.91 -7.37
C ALA A 60 0.23 -10.26 -7.85
N LEU A 61 0.42 -11.34 -7.09
CA LEU A 61 -0.17 -12.65 -7.40
C LEU A 61 -1.70 -12.63 -7.34
N VAL A 62 -2.29 -11.96 -6.34
CA VAL A 62 -3.75 -11.77 -6.27
C VAL A 62 -4.26 -11.03 -7.51
N SER A 63 -3.59 -9.92 -7.88
CA SER A 63 -3.91 -9.18 -9.10
C SER A 63 -3.81 -10.07 -10.34
N ILE A 64 -2.72 -10.81 -10.51
CA ILE A 64 -2.53 -11.73 -11.64
C ILE A 64 -3.64 -12.79 -11.66
N GLY A 65 -4.04 -13.34 -10.50
CA GLY A 65 -5.16 -14.27 -10.40
C GLY A 65 -6.45 -13.71 -11.02
N PHE A 66 -6.79 -12.45 -10.74
CA PHE A 66 -7.94 -11.79 -11.36
C PHE A 66 -7.79 -11.59 -12.88
N PHE A 67 -6.59 -11.31 -13.37
CA PHE A 67 -6.31 -11.28 -14.81
C PHE A 67 -6.50 -12.65 -15.47
N LEU A 68 -6.03 -13.72 -14.82
CA LEU A 68 -6.17 -15.08 -15.31
C LEU A 68 -7.64 -15.53 -15.33
N LEU A 69 -8.40 -15.23 -14.28
CA LEU A 69 -9.85 -15.50 -14.23
C LEU A 69 -10.59 -14.76 -15.36
N TRP A 70 -10.25 -13.50 -15.62
CA TRP A 70 -10.81 -12.77 -16.74
C TRP A 70 -10.46 -13.39 -18.08
N ARG A 71 -9.20 -13.81 -18.26
CA ARG A 71 -8.71 -14.30 -19.54
C ARG A 71 -9.16 -15.72 -19.87
N TYR A 72 -9.21 -16.61 -18.89
CA TYR A 72 -9.35 -18.05 -19.10
C TYR A 72 -10.67 -18.62 -18.59
N GLU A 73 -11.35 -17.94 -17.66
CA GLU A 73 -12.58 -18.43 -17.01
C GLU A 73 -13.82 -17.55 -17.30
N ASP A 74 -13.73 -16.63 -18.27
CA ASP A 74 -14.79 -15.69 -18.67
C ASP A 74 -15.37 -14.84 -17.51
N VAL A 75 -14.59 -14.65 -16.45
CA VAL A 75 -14.96 -13.80 -15.31
C VAL A 75 -14.72 -12.33 -15.70
N TRP A 76 -15.69 -11.73 -16.40
CA TRP A 76 -15.56 -10.38 -16.97
C TRP A 76 -15.09 -9.31 -15.95
N ILE A 77 -15.54 -9.42 -14.70
CA ILE A 77 -15.24 -8.48 -13.62
C ILE A 77 -13.78 -8.59 -13.12
N GLY A 78 -13.11 -9.70 -13.46
CA GLY A 78 -11.73 -9.96 -13.06
C GLY A 78 -10.77 -8.89 -13.55
N LEU A 79 -10.90 -8.41 -14.79
CA LEU A 79 -9.97 -7.41 -15.32
C LEU A 79 -10.03 -6.07 -14.58
N PRO A 80 -11.19 -5.40 -14.39
CA PRO A 80 -11.24 -4.15 -13.65
C PRO A 80 -10.82 -4.32 -12.18
N ILE A 81 -11.08 -5.47 -11.54
CA ILE A 81 -10.58 -5.76 -10.18
C ILE A 81 -9.05 -5.87 -10.18
N GLY A 82 -8.48 -6.70 -11.05
CA GLY A 82 -7.03 -6.88 -11.17
C GLY A 82 -6.34 -5.55 -11.45
N LEU A 83 -6.88 -4.74 -12.37
CA LEU A 83 -6.36 -3.40 -12.65
C LEU A 83 -6.44 -2.48 -11.42
N GLY A 84 -7.52 -2.53 -10.65
CA GLY A 84 -7.67 -1.73 -9.43
C GLY A 84 -6.63 -2.08 -8.36
N ILE A 85 -6.39 -3.38 -8.14
CA ILE A 85 -5.36 -3.88 -7.23
C ILE A 85 -3.97 -3.45 -7.71
N LEU A 86 -3.67 -3.63 -9.00
CA LEU A 86 -2.40 -3.22 -9.61
C LEU A 86 -2.17 -1.71 -9.47
N ALA A 87 -3.16 -0.88 -9.82
CA ALA A 87 -3.07 0.56 -9.74
C ALA A 87 -2.85 1.05 -8.30
N TYR A 88 -3.52 0.42 -7.32
CA TYR A 88 -3.28 0.70 -5.92
C TYR A 88 -1.88 0.26 -5.50
N GLY A 89 -1.43 -0.94 -5.90
CA GLY A 89 -0.08 -1.44 -5.62
C GLY A 89 1.02 -0.50 -6.13
N ILE A 90 0.90 -0.01 -7.37
CA ILE A 90 1.82 0.99 -7.96
C ILE A 90 1.78 2.28 -7.13
N THR A 91 0.58 2.75 -6.77
CA THR A 91 0.40 3.96 -5.97
C THR A 91 1.04 3.82 -4.59
N TYR A 92 0.78 2.70 -3.90
CA TYR A 92 1.34 2.39 -2.61
C TYR A 92 2.86 2.36 -2.67
N PHE A 93 3.45 1.59 -3.60
CA PHE A 93 4.90 1.52 -3.78
C PHE A 93 5.52 2.90 -4.07
N THR A 94 4.85 3.71 -4.91
CA THR A 94 5.32 5.06 -5.22
C THR A 94 5.31 5.97 -4.00
N VAL A 95 4.24 5.94 -3.20
CA VAL A 95 4.13 6.78 -2.00
C VAL A 95 5.06 6.28 -0.90
N HIS A 96 5.05 4.98 -0.64
CA HIS A 96 5.76 4.32 0.44
C HIS A 96 7.26 4.21 0.15
N ASP A 97 7.66 3.41 -0.82
CA ASP A 97 9.05 3.02 -1.06
C ASP A 97 9.84 4.11 -1.77
N ILE A 98 9.22 4.77 -2.75
CA ILE A 98 9.87 5.85 -3.50
C ILE A 98 9.81 7.16 -2.71
N PHE A 99 8.62 7.65 -2.39
CA PHE A 99 8.46 9.00 -1.83
C PHE A 99 8.78 9.11 -0.33
N ILE A 100 8.35 8.17 0.51
CA ILE A 100 8.62 8.21 1.96
C ILE A 100 9.97 7.59 2.30
N HIS A 101 10.19 6.32 1.96
CA HIS A 101 11.40 5.58 2.33
C HIS A 101 12.61 5.87 1.44
N GLN A 102 12.41 6.51 0.29
CA GLN A 102 13.50 6.90 -0.60
C GLN A 102 14.40 5.71 -1.00
N ARG A 103 13.83 4.51 -1.14
CA ARG A 103 14.51 3.33 -1.72
C ARG A 103 14.93 3.60 -3.16
N PHE A 104 14.22 4.52 -3.82
CA PHE A 104 14.62 5.20 -5.04
C PHE A 104 14.68 6.70 -4.76
N LYS A 105 15.72 7.39 -5.26
CA LYS A 105 15.94 8.83 -5.01
C LYS A 105 15.06 9.73 -5.89
N MET A 106 13.75 9.48 -5.92
CA MET A 106 12.76 10.24 -6.68
C MET A 106 11.76 10.91 -5.72
N PHE A 107 11.17 12.04 -6.13
CA PHE A 107 10.20 12.83 -5.35
C PHE A 107 10.66 13.30 -3.95
N ARG A 108 11.95 13.24 -3.63
CA ARG A 108 12.52 13.69 -2.36
C ARG A 108 12.13 15.13 -2.00
N ASN A 109 12.06 16.00 -3.01
CA ASN A 109 11.82 17.43 -2.84
C ASN A 109 10.34 17.82 -2.84
N ALA A 110 9.41 16.87 -3.01
CA ALA A 110 7.98 17.18 -2.95
C ALA A 110 7.62 17.73 -1.55
N ASN A 111 7.01 18.93 -1.53
CA ASN A 111 6.90 19.76 -0.33
C ASN A 111 5.50 20.37 -0.11
N ASN A 112 4.51 19.92 -0.88
CA ASN A 112 3.12 20.36 -0.72
C ASN A 112 2.53 19.86 0.63
N PRO A 113 1.43 20.45 1.14
CA PRO A 113 0.84 20.09 2.42
C PRO A 113 0.48 18.61 2.55
N TYR A 114 -0.06 18.01 1.48
CA TYR A 114 -0.42 16.59 1.46
C TYR A 114 0.82 15.70 1.61
N ALA A 115 1.84 15.92 0.77
CA ALA A 115 3.13 15.22 0.81
C ALA A 115 3.78 15.29 2.21
N LYS A 116 3.75 16.48 2.84
CA LYS A 116 4.25 16.66 4.21
C LYS A 116 3.44 15.87 5.22
N GLY A 117 2.10 15.87 5.12
CA GLY A 117 1.23 15.16 6.04
C GLY A 117 1.43 13.65 5.97
N ILE A 118 1.47 13.07 4.78
CA ILE A 118 1.73 11.65 4.58
C ILE A 118 3.08 11.22 5.18
N ARG A 119 4.17 11.97 4.90
CA ARG A 119 5.48 11.67 5.51
C ARG A 119 5.46 11.76 7.04
N ARG A 120 4.79 12.76 7.60
CA ARG A 120 4.69 12.94 9.06
C ARG A 120 3.93 11.78 9.69
N ALA A 121 2.79 11.40 9.12
CA ALA A 121 1.98 10.29 9.59
C ALA A 121 2.78 8.97 9.55
N HIS A 122 3.44 8.68 8.43
CA HIS A 122 4.25 7.47 8.29
C HIS A 122 5.47 7.45 9.22
N LYS A 123 6.12 8.60 9.43
CA LYS A 123 7.21 8.70 10.40
C LYS A 123 6.72 8.41 11.83
N MET A 124 5.52 8.87 12.18
CA MET A 124 4.95 8.59 13.50
C MET A 124 4.56 7.12 13.66
N HIS A 125 4.11 6.49 12.58
CA HIS A 125 3.87 5.05 12.53
C HIS A 125 5.17 4.27 12.84
N HIS A 126 6.27 4.55 12.12
CA HIS A 126 7.58 3.93 12.33
C HIS A 126 8.22 4.19 13.71
N LYS A 127 7.73 5.19 14.46
CA LYS A 127 8.23 5.50 15.81
C LYS A 127 7.79 4.45 16.83
N HIS A 128 6.66 3.78 16.61
CA HIS A 128 6.10 2.79 17.53
C HIS A 128 6.05 1.42 16.85
N LEU A 129 6.72 0.44 17.42
CA LEU A 129 6.88 -0.89 16.81
C LEU A 129 5.66 -1.80 17.03
N GLY A 130 4.86 -1.54 18.06
CA GLY A 130 3.68 -2.32 18.40
C GLY A 130 2.41 -1.78 17.75
N LYS A 131 1.43 -2.67 17.52
CA LYS A 131 0.11 -2.30 16.95
C LYS A 131 -0.77 -1.46 17.89
N ASP A 132 -0.53 -1.55 19.21
CA ASP A 132 -1.38 -0.95 20.25
C ASP A 132 -1.05 0.54 20.46
N ASP A 133 0.24 0.89 20.40
CA ASP A 133 0.74 2.28 20.41
C ASP A 133 0.99 2.83 18.99
N GLY A 134 0.89 1.96 17.98
CA GLY A 134 1.05 2.31 16.57
C GLY A 134 -0.12 3.16 16.08
N GLU A 135 0.19 4.35 15.57
CA GLU A 135 -0.78 5.17 14.85
C GLU A 135 -0.52 5.09 13.33
N CYS A 136 -1.55 5.39 12.52
CA CYS A 136 -1.41 5.62 11.07
C CYS A 136 -0.94 4.43 10.22
N PHE A 137 -1.69 3.32 10.26
CA PHE A 137 -1.43 2.15 9.38
C PHE A 137 -1.89 2.35 7.91
N GLY A 138 -2.64 3.42 7.61
CA GLY A 138 -3.07 3.74 6.24
C GLY A 138 -1.96 4.43 5.45
N MET A 139 -2.08 4.46 4.12
CA MET A 139 -1.06 5.00 3.23
C MET A 139 -1.46 6.35 2.64
N LEU A 140 -2.65 6.42 2.03
CA LEU A 140 -3.13 7.61 1.31
C LEU A 140 -4.04 8.47 2.18
N PHE A 141 -4.73 7.86 3.14
CA PHE A 141 -5.64 8.56 4.04
C PHE A 141 -5.13 8.48 5.47
N VAL A 142 -4.59 9.60 5.95
CA VAL A 142 -4.03 9.73 7.31
C VAL A 142 -4.81 10.76 8.12
N PRO A 143 -4.78 10.70 9.46
CA PRO A 143 -5.50 11.63 10.32
C PRO A 143 -5.19 13.11 10.02
N SER A 144 -6.21 13.96 10.06
CA SER A 144 -6.12 15.37 9.66
C SER A 144 -5.07 16.18 10.44
N LYS A 145 -4.75 15.75 11.67
CA LYS A 145 -3.70 16.34 12.52
C LYS A 145 -2.33 16.40 11.83
N TYR A 146 -2.04 15.51 10.89
CA TYR A 146 -0.75 15.48 10.20
C TYR A 146 -0.62 16.51 9.07
N PHE A 147 -1.74 17.02 8.53
CA PHE A 147 -1.74 18.07 7.52
C PHE A 147 -1.71 19.48 8.11
N LYS A 148 -1.98 19.61 9.42
CA LYS A 148 -1.86 20.88 10.14
C LYS A 148 -0.37 21.16 10.41
N LYS A 149 0.03 22.43 10.27
CA LYS A 149 1.44 22.84 10.33
C LYS A 149 2.08 22.50 11.65
#